data_AF-A0A067D7L2-F1
#
_entry.id   AF-A0A067D7L2-F1
#
_cell.length_a   1.000
_cell.length_b   1.000
_cell.length_c   1.000
_cell.angle_alpha   90.00
_cell.angle_beta   90.00
_cell.angle_gamma   90.00
#
_symmetry.space_group_name_H-M   'P 1'
#
loop_
_entity.id
_entity.type
_entity.pdbx_description
1 polymer ?
#
loop_
_entity_poly.entity_id
_entity_poly.type
_entity_poly.pdbx_seq_one_letter_code
_entity_poly.pdbx_strand_id
1 'polypeptide(L)'
;MKEGESRKRKRRRRHNSNSKPQDQESYQSKSTAKTTAKKHKQDTVKNNEQQYEHHQTSAAASAKRPKPSSFLDKMRARLSGGHFRMLNEKLYTCTGKEALDYFNENPALFDMYHSGYQEQMSHWPELPVNIIVKWLKDHSPSLVIADFGCGDARLAKSVKNKVFSFDLVSNDPSVIACDMSN
;
A
#
# COMPACT_ATOMS: atom_id res chain seq x y z
N MET A 1 55.31 -16.82 52.25
CA MET A 1 54.17 -17.12 51.35
C MET A 1 52.99 -16.26 51.77
N LYS A 2 52.33 -15.63 50.79
CA LYS A 2 50.99 -14.98 50.78
C LYS A 2 50.66 -13.88 51.80
N GLU A 3 50.00 -12.85 51.25
CA GLU A 3 49.72 -11.54 51.84
C GLU A 3 48.30 -11.45 52.42
N GLY A 4 48.14 -10.52 53.38
CA GLY A 4 47.13 -9.45 53.33
C GLY A 4 45.64 -9.79 53.22
N GLU A 5 44.92 -9.79 54.34
CA GLU A 5 43.46 -9.58 54.33
C GLU A 5 43.11 -8.14 53.91
N SER A 6 42.14 -7.96 53.00
CA SER A 6 41.36 -6.71 52.95
C SER A 6 39.94 -6.91 52.43
N ARG A 7 38.96 -6.67 53.30
CA ARG A 7 37.52 -6.90 53.04
C ARG A 7 36.89 -5.69 52.36
N LYS A 8 36.63 -5.73 51.04
CA LYS A 8 35.84 -4.70 50.34
C LYS A 8 34.36 -5.07 50.21
N ARG A 9 33.49 -4.32 50.89
CA ARG A 9 32.02 -4.52 50.93
C ARG A 9 31.36 -4.16 49.59
N LYS A 10 30.47 -5.05 49.13
CA LYS A 10 29.68 -4.94 47.89
C LYS A 10 28.58 -3.87 48.01
N ARG A 11 28.78 -2.67 47.46
CA ARG A 11 27.73 -1.62 47.38
C ARG A 11 26.65 -2.03 46.37
N ARG A 12 25.42 -2.28 46.84
CA ARG A 12 24.25 -2.53 45.98
C ARG A 12 23.81 -1.22 45.32
N ARG A 13 23.65 -1.22 43.99
CA ARG A 13 22.98 -0.14 43.25
C ARG A 13 21.50 -0.10 43.67
N ARG A 14 21.01 1.07 44.08
CA ARG A 14 19.60 1.47 43.97
C ARG A 14 19.55 2.60 42.96
N HIS A 15 18.80 2.42 41.88
CA HIS A 15 18.38 3.53 41.02
C HIS A 15 16.87 3.65 41.15
N ASN A 16 16.44 4.87 41.42
CA ASN A 16 15.05 5.27 41.61
C ASN A 16 14.61 5.93 40.31
N SER A 17 13.81 5.25 39.50
CA SER A 17 13.28 5.78 38.24
C SER A 17 11.80 6.12 38.41
N ASN A 18 11.52 7.39 38.69
CA ASN A 18 10.17 7.94 38.65
C ASN A 18 10.16 9.19 37.77
N SER A 19 9.87 9.01 36.48
CA SER A 19 9.68 10.07 35.49
C SER A 19 8.69 9.58 34.44
N LYS A 20 7.72 10.43 34.13
CA LYS A 20 6.46 10.11 33.43
C LYS A 20 6.67 9.60 31.99
N PRO A 21 5.75 8.77 31.45
CA PRO A 21 5.58 8.65 30.00
C PRO A 21 4.97 9.94 29.44
N GLN A 22 5.33 10.30 28.21
CA GLN A 22 4.82 11.48 27.51
C GLN A 22 4.09 11.03 26.24
N ASP A 23 3.03 11.74 25.90
CA ASP A 23 1.95 11.29 25.01
C ASP A 23 2.34 11.17 23.53
N GLN A 24 1.77 10.18 22.83
CA GLN A 24 1.45 10.32 21.40
C GLN A 24 0.04 9.74 21.12
N GLU A 25 -0.73 10.49 20.32
CA GLU A 25 -2.19 10.41 20.25
C GLU A 25 -2.70 9.27 19.35
N SER A 26 -3.77 8.59 19.78
CA SER A 26 -4.52 7.68 18.93
C SER A 26 -5.56 8.44 18.10
N TYR A 27 -5.31 8.64 16.80
CA TYR A 27 -6.30 9.22 15.88
C TYR A 27 -7.39 8.20 15.51
N GLN A 28 -8.45 8.11 16.33
CA GLN A 28 -9.68 7.39 16.00
C GLN A 28 -10.71 8.29 15.31
N SER A 29 -10.78 8.23 13.99
CA SER A 29 -11.83 8.90 13.20
C SER A 29 -13.18 8.18 13.32
N LYS A 30 -14.05 8.65 14.22
CA LYS A 30 -15.46 8.20 14.29
C LYS A 30 -16.31 9.00 13.29
N SER A 31 -16.77 8.37 12.20
CA SER A 31 -17.80 8.95 11.33
C SER A 31 -19.19 8.39 11.66
N THR A 32 -20.04 9.25 12.22
CA THR A 32 -21.45 8.97 12.50
C THR A 32 -22.33 9.43 11.33
N ALA A 33 -22.68 8.52 10.42
CA ALA A 33 -23.64 8.80 9.34
C ALA A 33 -25.05 8.38 9.76
N LYS A 34 -25.95 9.35 9.98
CA LYS A 34 -27.37 9.09 10.29
C LYS A 34 -28.11 8.59 9.05
N THR A 35 -28.80 7.46 9.18
CA THR A 35 -29.78 6.98 8.20
C THR A 35 -31.03 7.85 8.20
N THR A 36 -31.43 8.35 7.03
CA THR A 36 -32.78 8.88 6.78
C THR A 36 -33.44 8.08 5.66
N ALA A 37 -34.57 7.45 5.98
CA ALA A 37 -35.32 6.64 5.03
C ALA A 37 -36.37 7.51 4.29
N LYS A 38 -36.54 7.30 2.99
CA LYS A 38 -37.76 7.63 2.25
C LYS A 38 -38.17 6.45 1.35
N LYS A 39 -39.48 6.28 1.19
CA LYS A 39 -40.13 5.04 0.75
C LYS A 39 -41.28 5.40 -0.22
N HIS A 40 -41.44 4.63 -1.31
CA HIS A 40 -42.57 4.66 -2.27
C HIS A 40 -42.78 5.99 -3.05
N LYS A 41 -43.21 5.98 -4.31
CA LYS A 41 -44.29 5.18 -4.92
C LYS A 41 -44.01 4.71 -6.35
N GLN A 42 -44.73 3.66 -6.76
CA GLN A 42 -45.03 3.35 -8.15
C GLN A 42 -46.05 4.38 -8.69
N ASP A 43 -46.04 4.62 -9.99
CA ASP A 43 -47.29 4.63 -10.75
C ASP A 43 -47.05 4.11 -12.18
N THR A 44 -48.13 3.63 -12.78
CA THR A 44 -48.16 2.86 -14.05
C THR A 44 -49.00 3.62 -15.06
N VAL A 45 -48.76 3.52 -16.38
CA VAL A 45 -49.79 3.57 -17.45
C VAL A 45 -49.18 3.33 -18.85
N LYS A 46 -50.03 2.86 -19.79
CA LYS A 46 -49.74 2.55 -21.21
C LYS A 46 -50.31 3.67 -22.12
N ASN A 47 -50.17 3.74 -23.45
CA ASN A 47 -49.65 2.82 -24.48
C ASN A 47 -49.29 3.68 -25.73
N ASN A 48 -48.33 3.28 -26.57
CA ASN A 48 -48.57 3.05 -28.02
C ASN A 48 -47.33 2.77 -28.87
N GLU A 49 -47.61 2.13 -29.99
CA GLU A 49 -46.69 1.58 -30.98
C GLU A 49 -46.19 2.65 -31.96
N GLN A 50 -44.96 2.48 -32.47
CA GLN A 50 -44.65 2.71 -33.88
C GLN A 50 -43.35 1.98 -34.25
N GLN A 51 -43.39 1.23 -35.35
CA GLN A 51 -42.26 0.50 -35.90
C GLN A 51 -41.35 1.44 -36.70
N TYR A 52 -40.04 1.38 -36.47
CA TYR A 52 -39.05 1.68 -37.50
C TYR A 52 -37.84 0.76 -37.33
N GLU A 53 -37.52 0.00 -38.38
CA GLU A 53 -36.26 -0.75 -38.45
C GLU A 53 -35.09 0.22 -38.62
N HIS A 54 -34.03 0.04 -37.85
CA HIS A 54 -32.70 0.44 -38.29
C HIS A 54 -31.67 -0.57 -37.81
N HIS A 55 -30.94 -1.15 -38.76
CA HIS A 55 -29.76 -1.96 -38.47
C HIS A 55 -28.70 -1.12 -37.75
N GLN A 56 -28.27 -1.56 -36.57
CA GLN A 56 -26.93 -1.25 -36.06
C GLN A 56 -26.54 -2.32 -35.04
N THR A 57 -25.43 -3.00 -35.31
CA THR A 57 -24.92 -4.10 -34.49
C THR A 57 -24.35 -3.59 -33.17
N SER A 58 -25.20 -3.54 -32.15
CA SER A 58 -24.79 -3.21 -30.78
C SER A 58 -24.01 -4.38 -30.17
N ALA A 59 -22.68 -4.31 -30.26
CA ALA A 59 -21.79 -5.08 -29.39
C ALA A 59 -21.91 -4.53 -27.96
N ALA A 60 -23.03 -4.83 -27.30
CA ALA A 60 -23.34 -4.35 -25.97
C ALA A 60 -22.29 -4.89 -24.99
N ALA A 61 -21.41 -4.00 -24.52
CA ALA A 61 -20.52 -4.26 -23.40
C ALA A 61 -21.36 -4.47 -22.14
N SER A 62 -21.80 -5.72 -21.92
CA SER A 62 -22.50 -6.14 -20.72
C SER A 62 -21.55 -5.97 -19.55
N ALA A 63 -21.66 -4.83 -18.87
CA ALA A 63 -21.01 -4.54 -17.60
C ALA A 63 -21.51 -5.56 -16.58
N LYS A 64 -20.81 -6.70 -16.49
CA LYS A 64 -21.10 -7.77 -15.55
C LYS A 64 -21.01 -7.18 -14.15
N ARG A 65 -22.17 -7.06 -13.48
CA ARG A 65 -22.23 -6.71 -12.05
C ARG A 65 -21.28 -7.66 -11.31
N PRO A 66 -20.41 -7.15 -10.42
CA PRO A 66 -19.47 -8.02 -9.70
C PRO A 66 -20.27 -9.06 -8.92
N LYS A 67 -19.94 -10.34 -9.13
CA LYS A 67 -20.55 -11.44 -8.37
C LYS A 67 -20.17 -11.24 -6.89
N PRO A 68 -21.09 -11.48 -5.94
CA PRO A 68 -20.76 -11.40 -4.52
C PRO A 68 -19.63 -12.39 -4.20
N SER A 69 -18.60 -11.92 -3.50
CA SER A 69 -17.46 -12.76 -3.12
C SER A 69 -17.91 -13.92 -2.22
N SER A 70 -17.42 -15.13 -2.52
CA SER A 70 -17.77 -16.31 -1.74
C SER A 70 -17.16 -16.24 -0.34
N PHE A 71 -17.66 -17.08 0.58
CA PHE A 71 -17.07 -17.21 1.90
C PHE A 71 -15.57 -17.58 1.85
N LEU A 72 -15.19 -18.46 0.91
CA LEU A 72 -13.80 -18.83 0.68
C LEU A 72 -12.96 -17.65 0.17
N ASP A 73 -13.50 -16.79 -0.68
CA ASP A 73 -12.78 -15.60 -1.18
C ASP A 73 -12.56 -14.59 -0.05
N LYS A 74 -13.53 -14.43 0.84
CA LYS A 74 -13.39 -13.59 2.05
C LYS A 74 -12.33 -14.16 3.01
N MET A 75 -12.23 -15.48 3.14
CA MET A 75 -11.16 -16.12 3.92
C MET A 75 -9.79 -15.92 3.27
N ARG A 76 -9.67 -16.12 1.95
CA ARG A 76 -8.43 -15.87 1.19
C ARG A 76 -7.98 -14.41 1.34
N ALA A 77 -8.87 -13.46 1.09
CA ALA A 77 -8.57 -12.03 1.22
C ALA A 77 -8.09 -11.65 2.63
N ARG A 78 -8.71 -12.20 3.69
CA ARG A 78 -8.25 -12.02 5.08
C ARG A 78 -6.85 -12.61 5.33
N LEU A 79 -6.54 -13.77 4.75
CA LEU A 79 -5.22 -14.39 4.88
C LEU A 79 -4.16 -13.58 4.13
N SER A 80 -4.41 -13.19 2.88
CA SER A 80 -3.53 -12.34 2.08
C SER A 80 -3.27 -10.98 2.75
N GLY A 81 -4.29 -10.34 3.32
CA GLY A 81 -4.13 -9.10 4.08
C GLY A 81 -3.39 -9.28 5.42
N GLY A 82 -3.40 -10.49 5.99
CA GLY A 82 -2.55 -10.85 7.14
C GLY A 82 -1.09 -11.01 6.74
N HIS A 83 -0.82 -11.76 5.67
CA HIS A 83 0.53 -11.94 5.12
C HIS A 83 1.16 -10.61 4.69
N PHE A 84 0.42 -9.75 3.97
CA PHE A 84 0.90 -8.43 3.58
C PHE A 84 1.30 -7.59 4.80
N ARG A 85 0.50 -7.61 5.87
CA ARG A 85 0.79 -6.86 7.10
C ARG A 85 2.09 -7.34 7.77
N MET A 86 2.29 -8.66 7.83
CA MET A 86 3.51 -9.28 8.36
C MET A 86 4.74 -8.95 7.50
N LEU A 87 4.63 -9.02 6.17
CA LEU A 87 5.70 -8.63 5.25
C LEU A 87 6.07 -7.16 5.42
N ASN A 88 5.07 -6.28 5.43
CA ASN A 88 5.25 -4.85 5.62
C ASN A 88 5.94 -4.54 6.97
N GLU A 89 5.52 -5.19 8.06
CA GLU A 89 6.18 -5.07 9.37
C GLU A 89 7.64 -5.55 9.34
N LYS A 90 7.94 -6.69 8.69
CA LYS A 90 9.31 -7.18 8.50
C LYS A 90 10.18 -6.18 7.74
N LEU A 91 9.67 -5.60 6.65
CA LEU A 91 10.40 -4.62 5.82
C LEU A 91 10.69 -3.29 6.56
N TYR A 92 9.85 -2.90 7.53
CA TYR A 92 10.13 -1.76 8.42
C TYR A 92 11.07 -2.08 9.59
N THR A 93 11.43 -3.35 9.82
CA THR A 93 12.16 -3.81 11.01
C THR A 93 13.46 -4.57 10.72
N CYS A 94 13.87 -4.64 9.46
CA CYS A 94 15.16 -5.21 9.05
C CYS A 94 15.97 -4.24 8.18
N THR A 95 17.24 -4.56 7.96
CA THR A 95 18.13 -3.83 7.04
C THR A 95 17.78 -4.09 5.57
N GLY A 96 18.29 -3.24 4.65
CA GLY A 96 18.13 -3.44 3.20
C GLY A 96 18.69 -4.78 2.74
N LYS A 97 19.90 -5.13 3.21
CA LYS A 97 20.50 -6.46 2.99
C LYS A 97 19.59 -7.61 3.44
N GLU A 98 19.04 -7.55 4.67
CA GLU A 98 18.14 -8.61 5.15
C GLU A 98 16.84 -8.70 4.35
N ALA A 99 16.30 -7.56 3.89
CA ALA A 99 15.13 -7.54 3.01
C ALA A 99 15.45 -8.15 1.63
N LEU A 100 16.63 -7.86 1.07
CA LEU A 100 17.11 -8.41 -0.19
C LEU A 100 17.34 -9.92 -0.09
N ASP A 101 18.02 -10.38 0.96
CA ASP A 101 18.21 -11.82 1.23
C ASP A 101 16.84 -12.52 1.36
N TYR A 102 15.89 -11.92 2.09
CA TYR A 102 14.54 -12.46 2.30
C TYR A 102 13.72 -12.58 1.01
N PHE A 103 13.83 -11.62 0.09
CA PHE A 103 13.21 -11.73 -1.24
C PHE A 103 13.94 -12.70 -2.16
N ASN A 104 15.26 -12.84 -2.06
CA ASN A 104 16.03 -13.82 -2.83
C ASN A 104 15.74 -15.27 -2.39
N GLU A 105 15.56 -15.50 -1.08
CA GLU A 105 15.16 -16.82 -0.55
C GLU A 105 13.76 -17.25 -1.02
N ASN A 106 12.84 -16.30 -1.22
CA ASN A 106 11.50 -16.58 -1.73
C ASN A 106 10.96 -15.42 -2.58
N PRO A 107 11.20 -15.43 -3.91
CA PRO A 107 10.79 -14.36 -4.82
C PRO A 107 9.28 -14.09 -4.83
N ALA A 108 8.43 -15.08 -4.53
CA ALA A 108 6.99 -14.89 -4.45
C ALA A 108 6.55 -13.94 -3.31
N LEU A 109 7.42 -13.67 -2.33
CA LEU A 109 7.16 -12.67 -1.29
C LEU A 109 7.17 -11.24 -1.84
N PHE A 110 7.95 -10.96 -2.89
CA PHE A 110 7.96 -9.67 -3.57
C PHE A 110 6.60 -9.42 -4.25
N ASP A 111 6.13 -10.38 -5.04
CA ASP A 111 4.81 -10.32 -5.69
C ASP A 111 3.68 -10.23 -4.66
N MET A 112 3.77 -10.94 -3.54
CA MET A 112 2.78 -10.89 -2.46
C MET A 112 2.78 -9.54 -1.74
N TYR A 113 3.96 -8.94 -1.50
CA TYR A 113 4.09 -7.60 -0.94
C TYR A 113 3.48 -6.55 -1.87
N HIS A 114 3.88 -6.55 -3.16
CA HIS A 114 3.36 -5.61 -4.15
C HIS A 114 1.85 -5.77 -4.38
N SER A 115 1.35 -7.01 -4.47
CA SER A 115 -0.10 -7.25 -4.59
C SER A 115 -0.89 -6.69 -3.40
N GLY A 116 -0.39 -6.90 -2.17
CA GLY A 116 -1.00 -6.33 -0.97
C GLY A 116 -0.92 -4.81 -0.92
N TYR A 117 0.20 -4.22 -1.35
CA TYR A 117 0.39 -2.77 -1.42
C TYR A 117 -0.57 -2.11 -2.43
N GLN A 118 -0.70 -2.66 -3.64
CA GLN A 118 -1.64 -2.19 -4.66
C GLN A 118 -3.10 -2.32 -4.19
N GLU A 119 -3.44 -3.40 -3.48
CA GLU A 119 -4.77 -3.56 -2.86
C GLU A 119 -5.03 -2.52 -1.76
N GLN A 120 -4.02 -2.11 -0.97
CA GLN A 120 -4.18 -0.99 -0.04
C GLN A 120 -4.36 0.34 -0.79
N MET A 121 -3.54 0.61 -1.81
CA MET A 121 -3.60 1.83 -2.62
C MET A 121 -4.94 1.99 -3.34
N SER A 122 -5.57 0.91 -3.81
CA SER A 122 -6.85 0.96 -4.54
C SER A 122 -8.00 1.59 -3.74
N HIS A 123 -7.88 1.65 -2.41
CA HIS A 123 -8.84 2.23 -1.49
C HIS A 123 -8.56 3.71 -1.14
N TRP A 124 -7.45 4.29 -1.62
CA TRP A 124 -7.08 5.66 -1.32
C TRP A 124 -7.85 6.64 -2.23
N PRO A 125 -8.32 7.79 -1.70
CA PRO A 125 -9.09 8.76 -2.49
C PRO A 125 -8.24 9.50 -3.54
N GLU A 126 -6.93 9.62 -3.30
CA GLU A 126 -5.94 10.10 -4.25
C GLU A 126 -4.59 9.42 -3.95
N LEU A 127 -3.81 9.15 -4.99
CA LEU A 127 -2.51 8.50 -4.87
C LEU A 127 -1.38 9.55 -4.93
N PRO A 128 -0.38 9.52 -4.02
CA PRO A 128 0.71 10.50 -4.02
C PRO A 128 1.43 10.63 -5.37
N VAL A 129 1.63 9.52 -6.07
CA VAL A 129 2.22 9.48 -7.42
C VAL A 129 1.43 10.32 -8.44
N ASN A 130 0.09 10.40 -8.34
CA ASN A 130 -0.71 11.24 -9.24
C ASN A 130 -0.44 12.73 -9.00
N ILE A 131 -0.31 13.14 -7.73
CA ILE A 131 0.02 14.51 -7.33
C ILE A 131 1.41 14.90 -7.87
N ILE A 132 2.39 14.00 -7.73
CA ILE A 132 3.76 14.19 -8.24
C ILE A 132 3.75 14.25 -9.78
N VAL A 133 3.03 13.35 -10.46
CA VAL A 133 2.86 13.35 -11.93
C VAL A 133 2.24 14.66 -12.42
N LYS A 134 1.23 15.19 -11.71
CA LYS A 134 0.62 16.48 -12.04
C LYS A 134 1.66 17.61 -11.91
N TRP A 135 2.34 17.68 -10.76
CA TRP A 135 3.38 18.69 -10.52
C TRP A 135 4.44 18.66 -11.62
N LEU A 136 4.95 17.48 -11.98
CA LEU A 136 5.95 17.33 -13.05
C LEU A 136 5.46 17.75 -14.43
N LYS A 137 4.18 17.51 -14.75
CA LYS A 137 3.57 17.96 -16.02
C LYS A 137 3.41 19.47 -16.12
N ASP A 138 3.30 20.14 -15.00
CA ASP A 138 3.27 21.61 -14.89
C ASP A 138 4.69 22.23 -14.88
N HIS A 139 5.75 21.42 -14.95
CA HIS A 139 7.16 21.84 -14.94
C HIS A 139 7.92 21.39 -16.21
N SER A 140 9.20 21.77 -16.33
CA SER A 140 9.99 21.47 -17.53
C SER A 140 10.18 19.96 -17.74
N PRO A 141 9.94 19.43 -18.96
CA PRO A 141 10.27 18.05 -19.31
C PRO A 141 11.78 17.77 -19.33
N SER A 142 12.63 18.82 -19.27
CA SER A 142 14.08 18.68 -19.19
C SER A 142 14.59 18.30 -17.80
N LEU A 143 13.74 18.31 -16.76
CA LEU A 143 14.13 17.85 -15.44
C LEU A 143 14.43 16.35 -15.48
N VAL A 144 15.60 15.98 -14.96
CA VAL A 144 16.02 14.59 -14.75
C VAL A 144 15.62 14.19 -13.34
N ILE A 145 14.97 13.04 -13.21
CA ILE A 145 14.29 12.60 -11.98
C ILE A 145 14.93 11.28 -11.53
N ALA A 146 15.10 11.13 -10.22
CA ALA A 146 15.40 9.84 -9.59
C ALA A 146 14.20 9.45 -8.71
N ASP A 147 13.67 8.25 -8.92
CA ASP A 147 12.51 7.70 -8.23
C ASP A 147 12.97 6.51 -7.38
N PHE A 148 13.02 6.69 -6.05
CA PHE A 148 13.58 5.72 -5.10
C PHE A 148 12.43 4.97 -4.42
N GLY A 149 12.41 3.63 -4.54
CA GLY A 149 11.23 2.83 -4.18
C GLY A 149 10.14 2.91 -5.24
N CYS A 150 10.54 2.89 -6.52
CA CYS A 150 9.67 3.15 -7.67
C CYS A 150 8.64 2.03 -7.97
N GLY A 151 8.80 0.83 -7.37
CA GLY A 151 7.94 -0.33 -7.55
C GLY A 151 7.75 -0.72 -9.03
N ASP A 152 6.54 -0.52 -9.54
CA ASP A 152 6.16 -0.81 -10.93
C ASP A 152 6.55 0.29 -11.93
N ALA A 153 7.46 1.21 -11.56
CA ALA A 153 7.91 2.35 -12.35
C ALA A 153 6.77 3.24 -12.87
N ARG A 154 5.65 3.32 -12.14
CA ARG A 154 4.46 4.10 -12.54
C ARG A 154 4.76 5.57 -12.79
N LEU A 155 5.69 6.19 -12.06
CA LEU A 155 6.09 7.57 -12.28
C LEU A 155 6.73 7.76 -13.67
N ALA A 156 7.75 6.95 -13.98
CA ALA A 156 8.44 6.96 -15.27
C ALA A 156 7.49 6.74 -16.45
N LYS A 157 6.51 5.84 -16.30
CA LYS A 157 5.46 5.56 -17.32
C LYS A 157 4.45 6.70 -17.50
N SER A 158 4.40 7.68 -16.59
CA SER A 158 3.35 8.71 -16.54
C SER A 158 3.79 10.12 -16.96
N VAL A 159 5.09 10.35 -17.18
CA VAL A 159 5.68 11.67 -17.51
C VAL A 159 6.59 11.60 -18.74
N LYS A 160 6.95 12.75 -19.30
CA LYS A 160 7.89 12.86 -20.44
C LYS A 160 9.35 13.05 -20.01
N ASN A 161 9.58 13.29 -18.72
CA ASN A 161 10.89 13.50 -18.13
C ASN A 161 11.76 12.25 -18.24
N LYS A 162 13.09 12.43 -18.21
CA LYS A 162 14.00 11.31 -18.00
C LYS A 162 13.94 10.91 -16.53
N VAL A 163 13.33 9.75 -16.25
CA VAL A 163 13.24 9.18 -14.90
C VAL A 163 14.18 7.98 -14.79
N PHE A 164 15.06 7.99 -13.79
CA PHE A 164 15.79 6.82 -13.32
C PHE A 164 15.01 6.21 -12.17
N SER A 165 14.60 4.96 -12.33
CA SER A 165 13.72 4.26 -11.38
C SER A 165 14.55 3.25 -10.60
N PHE A 166 14.54 3.32 -9.28
CA PHE A 166 15.34 2.48 -8.38
C PHE A 166 14.42 1.73 -7.40
N ASP A 167 14.69 0.45 -7.19
CA ASP A 167 14.01 -0.36 -6.17
C ASP A 167 14.93 -1.48 -5.66
N LEU A 168 14.59 -2.14 -4.55
CA LEU A 168 15.40 -3.23 -3.99
C LEU A 168 15.36 -4.48 -4.88
N VAL A 169 14.20 -4.74 -5.48
CA VAL A 169 13.90 -5.85 -6.39
C VAL A 169 12.93 -5.33 -7.46
N SER A 170 12.98 -5.85 -8.69
CA SER A 170 12.03 -5.47 -9.73
C SER A 170 11.76 -6.59 -10.74
N ASN A 171 10.51 -6.65 -11.20
CA ASN A 171 10.06 -7.44 -12.35
C ASN A 171 10.04 -6.62 -13.66
N ASP A 172 10.25 -5.30 -13.59
CA ASP A 172 10.29 -4.38 -14.74
C ASP A 172 11.75 -4.10 -15.16
N PRO A 173 12.18 -4.46 -16.39
CA PRO A 173 13.55 -4.25 -16.88
C PRO A 173 14.03 -2.80 -16.96
N SER A 174 13.13 -1.81 -16.83
CA SER A 174 13.49 -0.38 -16.80
C SER A 174 13.88 0.15 -15.41
N VAL A 175 13.70 -0.67 -14.37
CA VAL A 175 14.08 -0.38 -12.99
C VAL A 175 15.49 -0.89 -12.70
N ILE A 176 16.28 -0.04 -12.06
CA ILE A 176 17.62 -0.37 -11.57
C ILE A 176 17.47 -0.98 -10.17
N ALA A 177 17.67 -2.30 -10.08
CA ALA A 177 17.68 -2.98 -8.78
C ALA A 177 18.92 -2.59 -7.96
N CYS A 178 18.73 -2.02 -6.77
CA CYS A 178 19.81 -1.67 -5.84
C CYS A 178 19.34 -1.62 -4.38
N ASP A 179 20.25 -1.90 -3.44
CA ASP A 179 20.05 -1.52 -2.05
C ASP A 179 20.19 0.00 -1.91
N MET A 180 19.22 0.63 -1.24
CA MET A 180 19.13 2.07 -1.02
C MET A 180 19.35 2.43 0.46
N SER A 181 19.73 1.46 1.30
CA SER A 181 20.10 1.67 2.71
C SER A 181 21.56 2.09 2.89
N ASN A 182 21.84 2.82 3.98
CA ASN A 182 23.16 3.36 4.36
C ASN A 182 23.94 2.42 5.29
#